data_AF-A0A856MD78-F1
#
_entry.id   AF-A0A856MD78-F1
#
_cell.length_a   1.000
_cell.length_b   1.000
_cell.length_c   1.000
_cell.angle_alpha   90.00
_cell.angle_beta   90.00
_cell.angle_gamma   90.00
#
_symmetry.space_group_name_H-M   'P 1'
#
loop_
_entity.id
_entity.type
_entity.pdbx_description
1 polymer ?
#
loop_
_entity_poly.entity_id
_entity_poly.type
_entity_poly.pdbx_seq_one_letter_code
_entity_poly.pdbx_strand_id
1 'polypeptide(L)'
;MLTGLGIVLIIWIISILSSSPEVALCPTGLPDNISYGDKILNENDRNLDPAQSGTKKLQEACTKFGNGQDKNAVAAGIPLLNQAVNNLTTAHEQNTNNAEILTYKNNAEVYRDYAIEISQSTQKPNRPKILAVAIPVNPRNSSLKEEIKESADGINLGVAIAQKEFNQKNNHKFIVFIADDKNDTNTAEPIINSLKKVQPEIVGVVGHAFSSLTINAVNFYNKNKLVLISPTSTAVNIRPGNLTDGEIIYSEFAPLINQLPKK
;
A
#
# COMPACT_ATOMS: atom_id res chain seq x y z
N MET A 1 -30.51 -8.70 -47.15
CA MET A 1 -30.96 -7.81 -46.06
C MET A 1 -30.73 -8.55 -44.74
N LEU A 2 -29.48 -8.60 -44.27
CA LEU A 2 -29.07 -9.35 -43.07
C LEU A 2 -27.69 -8.85 -42.61
N THR A 3 -27.59 -7.57 -42.27
CA THR A 3 -26.31 -6.94 -41.84
C THR A 3 -26.43 -6.08 -40.59
N GLY A 4 -27.62 -5.93 -40.01
CA GLY A 4 -27.86 -5.01 -38.88
C GLY A 4 -27.77 -5.62 -37.48
N LEU A 5 -28.06 -6.92 -37.30
CA LEU A 5 -28.20 -7.51 -35.96
C LEU A 5 -26.90 -8.03 -35.34
N GLY A 6 -25.89 -8.40 -36.15
CA GLY A 6 -24.64 -8.96 -35.63
C GLY A 6 -23.74 -7.93 -34.94
N ILE A 7 -23.77 -6.67 -35.38
CA ILE A 7 -22.88 -5.61 -34.86
C ILE A 7 -23.37 -5.09 -33.49
N VAL A 8 -24.69 -5.04 -33.26
CA VAL A 8 -25.27 -4.57 -31.99
C VAL A 8 -24.96 -5.53 -30.83
N LEU A 9 -24.94 -6.85 -31.09
CA LEU A 9 -24.65 -7.85 -30.08
C LEU A 9 -23.17 -7.83 -29.64
N ILE A 10 -22.25 -7.55 -30.56
CA ILE A 10 -20.81 -7.44 -30.26
C ILE A 10 -20.55 -6.19 -29.41
N ILE A 11 -21.19 -5.06 -29.72
CA ILE A 11 -21.07 -3.82 -28.92
C ILE A 11 -21.63 -4.03 -27.50
N TRP A 12 -22.77 -4.74 -27.36
CA TRP A 12 -23.34 -5.09 -26.06
C TRP A 12 -22.43 -6.02 -25.24
N ILE A 13 -21.82 -7.02 -25.88
CA ILE A 13 -20.88 -7.94 -25.22
C ILE A 13 -19.58 -7.21 -24.81
N ILE A 14 -19.08 -6.27 -25.62
CA ILE A 14 -17.92 -5.44 -25.27
C ILE A 14 -18.24 -4.50 -24.10
N SER A 15 -19.43 -3.90 -24.05
CA SER A 15 -19.87 -3.08 -22.90
C SER A 15 -20.05 -3.88 -21.61
N ILE A 16 -20.46 -5.15 -21.69
CA ILE A 16 -20.57 -6.04 -20.51
C ILE A 16 -19.20 -6.57 -20.08
N LEU A 17 -18.25 -6.74 -21.01
CA LEU A 17 -16.87 -7.16 -20.71
C LEU A 17 -15.97 -6.02 -20.20
N SER A 18 -16.37 -4.74 -20.33
CA SER A 18 -15.58 -3.59 -19.84
C SER A 18 -15.93 -3.13 -18.42
N SER A 19 -16.89 -3.76 -17.75
CA SER A 19 -17.32 -3.39 -16.40
C SER A 19 -16.84 -4.40 -15.37
N SER A 20 -15.55 -4.77 -15.38
CA SER A 20 -14.93 -5.11 -14.11
C SER A 20 -14.96 -3.84 -13.26
N PRO A 21 -15.54 -3.85 -12.05
CA PRO A 21 -15.55 -2.65 -11.21
C PRO A 21 -14.10 -2.22 -11.01
N GLU A 22 -13.71 -1.08 -11.58
CA GLU A 22 -12.42 -0.47 -11.30
C GLU A 22 -12.35 -0.32 -9.77
N VAL A 23 -11.39 -1.01 -9.15
CA VAL A 23 -11.18 -0.97 -7.69
C VAL A 23 -11.09 0.50 -7.27
N ALA A 24 -11.65 0.93 -6.15
CA ALA A 24 -11.55 2.33 -5.74
C ALA A 24 -10.08 2.73 -5.47
N LEU A 25 -9.65 3.92 -5.93
CA LEU A 25 -8.28 4.41 -5.69
C LEU A 25 -7.98 4.44 -4.18
N CYS A 26 -8.96 4.90 -3.41
CA CYS A 26 -8.99 4.77 -1.97
C CYS A 26 -9.99 3.68 -1.60
N PRO A 27 -9.54 2.48 -1.22
CA PRO A 27 -10.46 1.42 -0.83
C PRO A 27 -11.21 1.80 0.45
N THR A 28 -12.50 1.50 0.47
CA THR A 28 -13.36 1.64 1.65
C THR A 28 -13.49 0.29 2.35
N GLY A 29 -13.76 0.32 3.66
CA GLY A 29 -13.97 -0.91 4.44
C GLY A 29 -12.72 -1.77 4.63
N LEU A 30 -11.52 -1.17 4.56
CA LEU A 30 -10.32 -1.83 5.06
C LEU A 30 -10.45 -2.08 6.58
N PRO A 31 -9.94 -3.20 7.09
CA PRO A 31 -9.99 -3.49 8.52
C PRO A 31 -9.19 -2.46 9.32
N ASP A 32 -9.45 -2.40 10.63
CA ASP A 32 -8.84 -1.40 11.52
C ASP A 32 -7.32 -1.50 11.62
N ASN A 33 -6.75 -2.66 11.30
CA ASN A 33 -5.31 -2.91 11.30
C ASN A 33 -4.65 -2.64 9.94
N ILE A 34 -5.34 -2.11 8.94
CA ILE A 34 -4.74 -1.71 7.66
C ILE A 34 -5.07 -0.26 7.36
N SER A 35 -4.07 0.53 6.97
CA SER A 35 -4.24 1.94 6.63
C SER A 35 -3.35 2.33 5.45
N TYR A 36 -3.88 3.18 4.59
CA TYR A 36 -3.10 3.88 3.57
C TYR A 36 -2.88 5.35 3.95
N GLY A 37 -3.22 5.71 5.19
CA GLY A 37 -3.27 7.07 5.71
C GLY A 37 -4.68 7.58 5.95
N ASP A 38 -5.71 6.74 5.83
CA ASP A 38 -7.08 7.05 6.25
C ASP A 38 -7.24 7.11 7.78
N LYS A 39 -6.28 6.53 8.51
CA LYS A 39 -6.22 6.52 9.97
C LYS A 39 -4.80 6.26 10.47
N ILE A 40 -4.53 6.66 11.71
CA ILE A 40 -3.31 6.29 12.44
C ILE A 40 -3.50 4.90 13.08
N LEU A 41 -2.60 3.97 12.77
CA LEU A 41 -2.55 2.62 13.31
C LEU A 41 -1.85 2.60 14.67
N ASN A 42 -0.70 3.28 14.81
CA ASN A 42 0.05 3.33 16.06
C ASN A 42 -0.78 4.00 17.15
N GLU A 43 -1.12 3.24 18.19
CA GLU A 43 -1.97 3.68 19.30
C GLU A 43 -1.45 4.92 20.01
N ASN A 44 -0.13 5.05 20.11
CA ASN A 44 0.53 6.19 20.74
C ASN A 44 0.40 7.48 19.92
N ASP A 45 0.14 7.37 18.62
CA ASP A 45 0.12 8.50 17.69
C ASP A 45 -1.30 8.96 17.34
N ARG A 46 -2.35 8.23 17.78
CA ARG A 46 -3.75 8.47 17.36
C ARG A 46 -4.30 9.86 17.69
N ASN A 47 -3.77 10.49 18.73
CA ASN A 47 -4.17 11.83 19.18
C ASN A 47 -3.13 12.90 18.84
N LEU A 48 -2.08 12.56 18.06
CA LEU A 48 -1.09 13.54 17.64
C LEU A 48 -1.66 14.42 16.54
N ASP A 49 -1.83 15.70 16.82
CA ASP A 49 -2.11 16.73 15.82
C ASP A 49 -0.76 17.38 15.44
N PRO A 50 -0.45 17.60 14.14
CA PRO A 50 -1.37 17.60 13.01
C PRO A 50 -1.63 16.24 12.31
N ALA A 51 -1.04 15.13 12.76
CA ALA A 51 -1.14 13.83 12.06
C ALA A 51 -2.58 13.30 11.96
N GLN A 52 -3.34 13.34 13.05
CA GLN A 52 -4.74 12.92 13.09
C GLN A 52 -5.60 13.77 12.15
N SER A 53 -5.43 15.09 12.16
CA SER A 53 -6.12 15.98 11.24
C SER A 53 -5.75 15.68 9.79
N GLY A 54 -4.48 15.40 9.50
CA GLY A 54 -4.00 15.02 8.17
C GLY A 54 -4.64 13.74 7.63
N THR A 55 -4.65 12.65 8.42
CA THR A 55 -5.27 11.37 8.02
C THR A 55 -6.78 11.50 7.82
N LYS A 56 -7.46 12.25 8.69
CA LYS A 56 -8.89 12.57 8.52
C LYS A 56 -9.17 13.30 7.22
N LYS A 57 -8.34 14.29 6.86
CA LYS A 57 -8.48 15.02 5.59
C LYS A 57 -8.24 14.14 4.37
N LEU A 58 -7.29 13.21 4.45
CA LEU A 58 -7.07 12.20 3.41
C LEU A 58 -8.30 11.30 3.27
N GLN A 59 -8.87 10.81 4.38
CA GLN A 59 -10.09 10.00 4.36
C GLN A 59 -11.29 10.74 3.77
N GLU A 60 -11.51 12.00 4.17
CA GLU A 60 -12.57 12.87 3.62
C GLU A 60 -12.41 13.06 2.11
N ALA A 61 -11.19 13.29 1.63
CA ALA A 61 -10.91 13.40 0.20
C ALA A 61 -11.19 12.10 -0.55
N CYS A 62 -10.72 10.98 -0.01
CA CYS A 62 -10.93 9.65 -0.56
C CYS A 62 -12.42 9.27 -0.66
N THR A 63 -13.23 9.68 0.32
CA THR A 63 -14.69 9.50 0.27
C THR A 63 -15.32 10.27 -0.89
N LYS A 64 -14.79 11.45 -1.24
CA LYS A 64 -15.24 12.20 -2.42
C LYS A 64 -14.79 11.56 -3.73
N PHE A 65 -13.59 10.97 -3.77
CA PHE A 65 -13.05 10.39 -4.99
C PHE A 65 -13.86 9.19 -5.47
N GLY A 66 -14.38 8.38 -4.56
CA GLY A 66 -15.05 7.12 -4.89
C GLY A 66 -14.13 6.23 -5.75
N ASN A 67 -14.59 5.87 -6.95
CA ASN A 67 -13.81 5.09 -7.92
C ASN A 67 -12.95 5.94 -8.87
N GLY A 68 -12.90 7.26 -8.69
CA GLY A 68 -12.09 8.17 -9.50
C GLY A 68 -12.65 8.46 -10.92
N GLN A 69 -13.90 8.08 -11.20
CA GLN A 69 -14.53 8.31 -12.51
C GLN A 69 -15.09 9.73 -12.66
N ASP A 70 -15.67 10.27 -11.59
CA ASP A 70 -16.25 11.61 -11.61
C ASP A 70 -15.17 12.66 -11.35
N LYS A 71 -14.75 13.35 -12.43
CA LYS A 71 -13.74 14.42 -12.36
C LYS A 71 -14.14 15.56 -11.45
N ASN A 72 -15.44 15.87 -11.32
CA ASN A 72 -15.89 16.95 -10.43
C ASN A 72 -15.77 16.52 -8.98
N ALA A 73 -16.11 15.26 -8.66
CA ALA A 73 -15.94 14.70 -7.33
C ALA A 73 -14.45 14.60 -6.95
N VAL A 74 -13.60 14.20 -7.89
CA VAL A 74 -12.13 14.19 -7.72
C VAL A 74 -11.60 15.61 -7.51
N ALA A 75 -12.00 16.58 -8.34
CA ALA A 75 -11.58 17.98 -8.17
C ALA A 75 -12.00 18.55 -6.81
N ALA A 76 -13.20 18.19 -6.32
CA ALA A 76 -13.71 18.63 -5.02
C ALA A 76 -12.92 18.07 -3.83
N GLY A 77 -12.17 16.98 -3.99
CA GLY A 77 -11.30 16.44 -2.94
C GLY A 77 -9.88 17.03 -2.93
N ILE A 78 -9.45 17.73 -3.99
CA ILE A 78 -8.10 18.33 -4.05
C ILE A 78 -7.80 19.29 -2.88
N PRO A 79 -8.70 20.20 -2.46
CA PRO A 79 -8.43 21.07 -1.31
C PRO A 79 -8.24 20.30 0.00
N LEU A 80 -8.91 19.16 0.16
CA LEU A 80 -8.76 18.29 1.33
C LEU A 80 -7.41 17.58 1.29
N LEU A 81 -6.96 17.13 0.12
CA LEU A 81 -5.63 16.55 -0.02
C LEU A 81 -4.51 17.57 0.22
N ASN A 82 -4.69 18.82 -0.20
CA ASN A 82 -3.74 19.88 0.13
C ASN A 82 -3.62 20.06 1.65
N GLN A 83 -4.75 20.03 2.37
CA GLN A 83 -4.74 20.06 3.84
C GLN A 83 -4.08 18.82 4.45
N ALA A 84 -4.37 17.63 3.90
CA ALA A 84 -3.77 16.38 4.35
C ALA A 84 -2.24 16.43 4.20
N VAL A 85 -1.74 16.83 3.03
CA VAL A 85 -0.30 16.96 2.77
C VAL A 85 0.34 17.97 3.72
N ASN A 86 -0.26 19.15 3.91
CA ASN A 86 0.30 20.16 4.80
C ASN A 86 0.38 19.65 6.24
N ASN A 87 -0.72 19.08 6.75
CA ASN A 87 -0.79 18.58 8.12
C ASN A 87 0.18 17.41 8.35
N LEU A 88 0.26 16.45 7.43
CA LEU A 88 1.20 15.34 7.53
C LEU A 88 2.65 15.78 7.36
N THR A 89 2.91 16.83 6.58
CA THR A 89 4.23 17.44 6.47
C THR A 89 4.65 18.06 7.80
N THR A 90 3.81 18.89 8.41
CA THR A 90 4.09 19.47 9.73
C THR A 90 4.25 18.40 10.80
N ALA A 91 3.43 17.35 10.77
CA ALA A 91 3.55 16.25 11.73
C ALA A 91 4.87 15.49 11.58
N HIS A 92 5.32 15.28 10.34
CA HIS A 92 6.62 14.67 10.07
C HIS A 92 7.78 15.60 10.48
N GLU A 93 7.66 16.91 10.30
CA GLU A 93 8.67 17.88 10.77
C GLU A 93 8.81 17.89 12.29
N GLN A 94 7.72 17.64 13.04
CA GLN A 94 7.73 17.51 14.49
C GLN A 94 8.37 16.19 14.97
N ASN A 95 8.32 15.15 14.16
CA ASN A 95 8.97 13.86 14.44
C ASN A 95 9.42 13.19 13.14
N THR A 96 10.65 13.52 12.71
CA THR A 96 11.21 13.11 11.41
C THR A 96 11.48 11.61 11.31
N ASN A 97 11.50 10.90 12.45
CA ASN A 97 11.71 9.46 12.49
C ASN A 97 10.39 8.66 12.54
N ASN A 98 9.23 9.33 12.59
CA ASN A 98 7.95 8.62 12.56
C ASN A 98 7.66 8.05 11.17
N ALA A 99 7.93 6.75 11.01
CA ALA A 99 7.82 6.03 9.76
C ALA A 99 6.36 5.96 9.24
N GLU A 100 5.39 5.82 10.13
CA GLU A 100 3.97 5.79 9.77
C GLU A 100 3.54 7.13 9.18
N ILE A 101 3.86 8.24 9.85
CA ILE A 101 3.52 9.59 9.38
C ILE A 101 4.21 9.89 8.04
N LEU A 102 5.49 9.53 7.87
CA LEU A 102 6.20 9.72 6.60
C LEU A 102 5.53 8.95 5.46
N THR A 103 5.12 7.71 5.71
CA THR A 103 4.41 6.88 4.72
C THR A 103 3.10 7.55 4.30
N TYR A 104 2.30 8.02 5.25
CA TYR A 104 1.02 8.66 4.95
C TYR A 104 1.19 10.01 4.27
N LYS A 105 2.21 10.79 4.65
CA LYS A 105 2.60 12.02 3.95
C LYS A 105 2.87 11.74 2.47
N ASN A 106 3.73 10.75 2.18
CA ASN A 106 4.08 10.39 0.80
C ASN A 106 2.86 9.87 0.02
N ASN A 107 1.99 9.10 0.66
CA ASN A 107 0.73 8.67 0.04
C ASN A 107 -0.17 9.86 -0.29
N ALA A 108 -0.36 10.80 0.63
CA ALA A 108 -1.18 11.99 0.43
C ALA A 108 -0.69 12.84 -0.75
N GLU A 109 0.63 12.97 -0.93
CA GLU A 109 1.24 13.61 -2.09
C GLU A 109 0.87 12.89 -3.40
N VAL A 110 0.98 11.55 -3.42
CA VAL A 110 0.60 10.75 -4.60
C VAL A 110 -0.89 10.89 -4.93
N TYR A 111 -1.76 10.81 -3.92
CA TYR A 111 -3.20 10.99 -4.12
C TYR A 111 -3.52 12.38 -4.67
N ARG A 112 -2.84 13.42 -4.16
CA ARG A 112 -3.06 14.81 -4.60
C ARG A 112 -2.68 14.98 -6.05
N ASP A 113 -1.47 14.54 -6.41
CA ASP A 113 -0.92 14.73 -7.75
C ASP A 113 -1.76 13.94 -8.77
N TYR A 114 -2.17 12.72 -8.43
CA TYR A 114 -3.07 11.91 -9.26
C TYR A 114 -4.45 12.55 -9.44
N ALA A 115 -5.01 13.16 -8.39
CA ALA A 115 -6.30 13.85 -8.46
C ALA A 115 -6.25 15.10 -9.35
N ILE A 116 -5.16 15.87 -9.26
CA ILE A 116 -4.90 17.01 -10.14
C ILE A 116 -4.84 16.53 -11.60
N GLU A 117 -4.12 15.45 -11.86
CA GLU A 117 -3.97 14.89 -13.22
C GLU A 117 -5.31 14.40 -13.79
N ILE A 118 -6.13 13.68 -13.02
CA ILE A 118 -7.49 13.29 -13.42
C ILE A 118 -8.35 14.52 -13.76
N SER A 119 -8.27 15.56 -12.93
CA SER A 119 -9.12 16.75 -13.04
C SER A 119 -8.78 17.60 -14.27
N GLN A 120 -7.53 17.53 -14.73
CA GLN A 120 -7.02 18.36 -15.83
C GLN A 120 -6.88 17.62 -17.16
N SER A 121 -6.68 16.30 -17.13
CA SER A 121 -6.39 15.52 -18.33
C SER A 121 -7.63 15.06 -19.09
N THR A 122 -7.55 14.99 -20.42
CA THR A 122 -8.55 14.34 -21.27
C THR A 122 -8.40 12.81 -21.27
N GLN A 123 -7.20 12.30 -20.98
CA GLN A 123 -6.89 10.88 -20.85
C GLN A 123 -6.66 10.49 -19.39
N LYS A 124 -7.21 9.36 -18.95
CA LYS A 124 -6.99 8.89 -17.57
C LYS A 124 -5.50 8.60 -17.34
N PRO A 125 -4.91 9.14 -16.26
CA PRO A 125 -3.51 8.88 -15.94
C PRO A 125 -3.28 7.44 -15.49
N ASN A 126 -2.02 7.03 -15.48
CA ASN A 126 -1.62 5.73 -14.95
C ASN A 126 -1.94 5.67 -13.45
N ARG A 127 -2.83 4.76 -13.09
CA ARG A 127 -3.21 4.59 -11.70
C ARG A 127 -2.01 4.18 -10.83
N PRO A 128 -1.84 4.80 -9.64
CA PRO A 128 -0.86 4.36 -8.66
C PRO A 128 -1.06 2.88 -8.31
N LYS A 129 0.05 2.16 -8.22
CA LYS A 129 0.09 0.78 -7.75
C LYS A 129 0.25 0.74 -6.24
N ILE A 130 -0.16 -0.36 -5.61
CA ILE A 130 -0.13 -0.50 -4.16
C ILE A 130 1.00 -1.45 -3.78
N LEU A 131 1.83 -1.04 -2.83
CA LEU A 131 2.75 -1.91 -2.11
C LEU A 131 2.23 -2.00 -0.67
N ALA A 132 2.06 -3.19 -0.12
CA ALA A 132 1.74 -3.30 1.30
C ALA A 132 3.00 -3.53 2.14
N VAL A 133 2.98 -3.09 3.39
CA VAL A 133 4.00 -3.35 4.40
C VAL A 133 3.30 -4.02 5.59
N ALA A 134 3.61 -5.28 5.86
CA ALA A 134 3.05 -6.05 6.96
C ALA A 134 4.07 -6.15 8.10
N ILE A 135 3.81 -5.42 9.18
CA ILE A 135 4.72 -5.26 10.33
C ILE A 135 3.94 -5.11 11.63
N PRO A 136 4.54 -5.36 12.80
CA PRO A 136 3.88 -5.11 14.08
C PRO A 136 3.93 -3.62 14.42
N VAL A 137 2.86 -2.90 14.08
CA VAL A 137 2.69 -1.50 14.48
C VAL A 137 2.33 -1.43 15.96
N ASN A 138 1.45 -2.32 16.41
CA ASN A 138 1.07 -2.47 17.81
C ASN A 138 1.38 -3.92 18.26
N PRO A 139 2.66 -4.24 18.55
CA PRO A 139 3.04 -5.59 18.92
C PRO A 139 2.27 -6.05 20.18
N ARG A 140 1.83 -7.30 20.19
CA ARG A 140 1.22 -7.90 21.38
C ARG A 140 2.11 -7.76 22.60
N ASN A 141 1.46 -7.62 23.77
CA ASN A 141 2.13 -7.50 25.06
C ASN A 141 3.19 -8.59 25.22
N SER A 142 4.45 -8.16 25.16
CA SER A 142 5.65 -8.97 25.29
C SER A 142 6.71 -8.11 25.95
N SER A 143 7.68 -8.73 26.61
CA SER A 143 8.83 -8.02 27.19
C SER A 143 9.71 -7.33 26.14
N LEU A 144 9.55 -7.68 24.86
CA LEU A 144 10.34 -7.19 23.73
C LEU A 144 9.55 -6.20 22.85
N LYS A 145 8.43 -5.66 23.34
CA LYS A 145 7.52 -4.82 22.54
C LYS A 145 8.25 -3.65 21.86
N GLU A 146 9.14 -2.97 22.58
CA GLU A 146 9.87 -1.82 22.04
C GLU A 146 10.90 -2.24 20.97
N GLU A 147 11.68 -3.31 21.19
CA GLU A 147 12.63 -3.82 20.20
C GLU A 147 11.93 -4.28 18.92
N ILE A 148 10.79 -4.96 19.08
CA ILE A 148 9.95 -5.39 17.96
C ILE A 148 9.44 -4.18 17.18
N LYS A 149 8.98 -3.15 17.89
CA LYS A 149 8.48 -1.92 17.29
C LYS A 149 9.59 -1.17 16.56
N GLU A 150 10.77 -1.04 17.16
CA GLU A 150 11.92 -0.36 16.53
C GLU A 150 12.33 -1.04 15.23
N SER A 151 12.38 -2.38 15.21
CA SER A 151 12.67 -3.13 13.98
C SER A 151 11.59 -2.93 12.90
N ALA A 152 10.32 -2.95 13.29
CA ALA A 152 9.18 -2.71 12.41
C ALA A 152 9.19 -1.29 11.83
N ASP A 153 9.43 -0.29 12.67
CA ASP A 153 9.53 1.12 12.27
C ASP A 153 10.70 1.31 11.29
N GLY A 154 11.84 0.64 11.50
CA GLY A 154 12.98 0.66 10.58
C GLY A 154 12.66 0.11 9.19
N ILE A 155 11.93 -1.02 9.11
CA ILE A 155 11.44 -1.57 7.82
C ILE A 155 10.52 -0.55 7.14
N ASN A 156 9.54 -0.01 7.87
CA ASN A 156 8.59 0.94 7.31
C ASN A 156 9.27 2.23 6.84
N LEU A 157 10.23 2.75 7.61
CA LEU A 157 10.98 3.94 7.27
C LEU A 157 11.75 3.73 5.97
N GLY A 158 12.42 2.59 5.82
CA GLY A 158 13.11 2.21 4.59
C GLY A 158 12.17 2.17 3.39
N VAL A 159 10.98 1.57 3.54
CA VAL A 159 9.95 1.53 2.49
C VAL A 159 9.46 2.93 2.14
N ALA A 160 9.18 3.78 3.14
CA ALA A 160 8.70 5.14 2.92
C ALA A 160 9.73 6.02 2.19
N ILE A 161 11.02 5.90 2.52
CA ILE A 161 12.10 6.59 1.81
C ILE A 161 12.18 6.08 0.36
N ALA A 162 12.20 4.76 0.16
CA ALA A 162 12.26 4.16 -1.17
C ALA A 162 11.04 4.52 -2.04
N GLN A 163 9.85 4.57 -1.44
CA GLN A 163 8.63 5.03 -2.10
C GLN A 163 8.79 6.45 -2.63
N LYS A 164 9.26 7.39 -1.79
CA LYS A 164 9.46 8.78 -2.17
C LYS A 164 10.44 8.89 -3.33
N GLU A 165 11.60 8.22 -3.23
CA GLU A 165 12.59 8.21 -4.30
C GLU A 165 12.06 7.63 -5.60
N PHE A 166 11.36 6.50 -5.54
CA PHE A 166 10.77 5.87 -6.70
C PHE A 166 9.75 6.81 -7.37
N ASN A 167 8.84 7.38 -6.57
CA ASN A 167 7.77 8.25 -7.07
C ASN A 167 8.32 9.56 -7.65
N GLN A 168 9.46 10.06 -7.19
CA GLN A 168 10.09 11.26 -7.75
C GLN A 168 10.78 10.97 -9.10
N LYS A 169 11.38 9.79 -9.25
CA LYS A 169 12.20 9.44 -10.42
C LYS A 169 11.41 8.77 -11.56
N ASN A 170 10.21 8.25 -11.28
CA ASN A 170 9.47 7.40 -12.21
C ASN A 170 8.08 7.95 -12.56
N ASN A 171 7.59 7.58 -13.74
CA ASN A 171 6.23 7.91 -14.21
C ASN A 171 5.15 7.07 -13.51
N HIS A 172 5.49 5.84 -13.10
CA HIS A 172 4.62 5.04 -12.24
C HIS A 172 4.75 5.50 -10.78
N LYS A 173 3.63 5.46 -10.04
CA LYS A 173 3.59 5.83 -8.64
C LYS A 173 3.19 4.64 -7.78
N PHE A 174 3.75 4.55 -6.58
CA PHE A 174 3.34 3.64 -5.52
C PHE A 174 2.68 4.36 -4.36
N ILE A 175 1.63 3.72 -3.84
CA ILE A 175 1.01 4.02 -2.55
C ILE A 175 1.35 2.87 -1.62
N VAL A 176 1.74 3.18 -0.38
CA VAL A 176 2.13 2.18 0.60
C VAL A 176 0.99 1.96 1.60
N PHE A 177 0.51 0.73 1.71
CA PHE A 177 -0.47 0.35 2.73
C PHE A 177 0.27 -0.25 3.91
N ILE A 178 0.05 0.24 5.11
CA ILE A 178 0.59 -0.37 6.33
C ILE A 178 -0.45 -1.34 6.87
N ALA A 179 -0.02 -2.57 7.17
CA ALA A 179 -0.83 -3.61 7.79
C ALA A 179 -0.18 -4.02 9.12
N ASP A 180 -0.86 -3.71 10.22
CA ASP A 180 -0.47 -4.10 11.58
C ASP A 180 -0.73 -5.61 11.79
N ASP A 181 0.35 -6.39 11.73
CA ASP A 181 0.33 -7.83 11.96
C ASP A 181 0.41 -8.21 13.44
N LYS A 182 0.63 -7.23 14.33
CA LYS A 182 0.72 -7.38 15.79
C LYS A 182 1.76 -8.39 16.28
N ASN A 183 2.65 -8.87 15.41
CA ASN A 183 3.52 -10.02 15.62
C ASN A 183 2.74 -11.28 16.03
N ASP A 184 1.58 -11.50 15.39
CA ASP A 184 0.69 -12.63 15.64
C ASP A 184 0.43 -13.43 14.37
N THR A 185 0.60 -14.75 14.43
CA THR A 185 0.39 -15.64 13.28
C THR A 185 -1.06 -15.66 12.79
N ASN A 186 -2.02 -15.30 13.65
CA ASN A 186 -3.44 -15.27 13.28
C ASN A 186 -3.83 -14.02 12.46
N THR A 187 -2.93 -13.05 12.28
CA THR A 187 -3.22 -11.83 11.49
C THR A 187 -2.88 -11.96 10.01
N ALA A 188 -2.00 -12.90 9.65
CA ALA A 188 -1.50 -13.06 8.28
C ALA A 188 -2.62 -13.35 7.26
N GLU A 189 -3.47 -14.36 7.52
CA GLU A 189 -4.58 -14.70 6.62
C GLU A 189 -5.60 -13.56 6.48
N PRO A 190 -6.09 -12.92 7.57
CA PRO A 190 -6.96 -11.74 7.47
C PRO A 190 -6.36 -10.57 6.68
N ILE A 191 -5.06 -10.30 6.85
CA ILE A 191 -4.35 -9.26 6.08
C ILE A 191 -4.40 -9.62 4.60
N ILE A 192 -3.96 -10.82 4.23
CA ILE A 192 -3.92 -11.26 2.82
C ILE A 192 -5.31 -11.23 2.20
N ASN A 193 -6.33 -11.74 2.89
CA ASN A 193 -7.72 -11.70 2.42
C ASN A 193 -8.25 -10.28 2.22
N SER A 194 -7.81 -9.32 3.03
CA SER A 194 -8.17 -7.91 2.85
C SER A 194 -7.44 -7.29 1.66
N LEU A 195 -6.15 -7.58 1.51
CA LEU A 195 -5.34 -7.14 0.37
C LEU A 195 -5.87 -7.70 -0.97
N LYS A 196 -6.42 -8.91 -0.99
CA LYS A 196 -7.08 -9.47 -2.20
C LYS A 196 -8.24 -8.61 -2.71
N LYS A 197 -8.97 -7.92 -1.82
CA LYS A 197 -10.13 -7.09 -2.22
C LYS A 197 -9.71 -5.87 -3.03
N VAL A 198 -8.43 -5.50 -2.98
CA VAL A 198 -7.84 -4.38 -3.71
C VAL A 198 -6.83 -4.84 -4.76
N GLN A 199 -6.81 -6.14 -5.09
CA GLN A 199 -6.19 -6.61 -6.32
C GLN A 199 -7.07 -6.20 -7.51
N PRO A 200 -6.49 -5.88 -8.68
CA PRO A 200 -5.10 -6.15 -9.09
C PRO A 200 -4.07 -5.05 -8.78
N GLU A 201 -4.42 -4.03 -8.00
CA GLU A 201 -3.53 -2.88 -7.76
C GLU A 201 -2.34 -3.19 -6.86
N ILE A 202 -2.46 -4.18 -5.97
CA ILE A 202 -1.33 -4.61 -5.14
C ILE A 202 -0.31 -5.37 -5.98
N VAL A 203 0.92 -4.86 -6.01
CA VAL A 203 2.05 -5.47 -6.71
C VAL A 203 2.89 -6.38 -5.82
N GLY A 204 2.78 -6.24 -4.49
CA GLY A 204 3.49 -7.08 -3.54
C GLY A 204 3.33 -6.61 -2.10
N VAL A 205 3.91 -7.39 -1.19
CA VAL A 205 3.92 -7.12 0.25
C VAL A 205 5.34 -7.23 0.79
N VAL A 206 5.80 -6.21 1.52
CA VAL A 206 7.04 -6.22 2.28
C VAL A 206 6.74 -6.66 3.72
N GLY A 207 7.39 -7.72 4.18
CA GLY A 207 7.14 -8.32 5.49
C GLY A 207 7.19 -9.85 5.43
N HIS A 208 6.79 -10.56 6.48
CA HIS A 208 6.62 -10.05 7.85
C HIS A 208 8.01 -9.75 8.47
N ALA A 209 8.05 -8.94 9.54
CA ALA A 209 9.30 -8.57 10.20
C ALA A 209 10.01 -9.77 10.89
N PHE A 210 9.29 -10.85 11.19
CA PHE A 210 9.82 -12.01 11.91
C PHE A 210 9.68 -13.30 11.10
N SER A 211 10.73 -14.11 11.09
CA SER A 211 10.81 -15.37 10.32
C SER A 211 9.66 -16.33 10.61
N SER A 212 9.20 -16.44 11.86
CA SER A 212 8.08 -17.31 12.23
C SER A 212 6.77 -16.90 11.56
N LEU A 213 6.48 -15.60 11.44
CA LEU A 213 5.29 -15.11 10.74
C LEU A 213 5.44 -15.33 9.23
N THR A 214 6.61 -15.04 8.66
CA THR A 214 6.87 -15.27 7.23
C THR A 214 6.65 -16.74 6.85
N ILE A 215 7.15 -17.70 7.64
CA ILE A 215 6.96 -19.13 7.41
C ILE A 215 5.48 -19.51 7.45
N ASN A 216 4.71 -18.97 8.39
CA ASN A 216 3.28 -19.28 8.49
C ASN A 216 2.45 -18.61 7.38
N ALA A 217 2.89 -17.45 6.89
CA ALA A 217 2.16 -16.67 5.89
C ALA A 217 2.43 -17.11 4.45
N VAL A 218 3.60 -17.71 4.17
CA VAL A 218 4.09 -17.96 2.79
C VAL A 218 3.10 -18.75 1.92
N ASN A 219 2.45 -19.76 2.48
CA ASN A 219 1.48 -20.58 1.73
C ASN A 219 0.23 -19.77 1.34
N PHE A 220 -0.16 -18.80 2.16
CA PHE A 220 -1.27 -17.90 1.83
C PHE A 220 -0.87 -16.93 0.72
N TYR A 221 0.35 -16.39 0.72
CA TYR A 221 0.84 -15.54 -0.37
C TYR A 221 0.86 -16.30 -1.71
N ASN A 222 1.40 -17.53 -1.72
CA ASN A 222 1.45 -18.39 -2.91
C ASN A 222 0.05 -18.73 -3.42
N LYS A 223 -0.85 -19.21 -2.54
CA LYS A 223 -2.24 -19.54 -2.90
C LYS A 223 -2.98 -18.35 -3.53
N ASN A 224 -2.63 -17.13 -3.10
CA ASN A 224 -3.27 -15.90 -3.56
C ASN A 224 -2.48 -15.15 -4.63
N LYS A 225 -1.40 -15.76 -5.16
CA LYS A 225 -0.52 -15.20 -6.20
C LYS A 225 -0.04 -13.79 -5.88
N LEU A 226 0.31 -13.56 -4.62
CA LEU A 226 0.74 -12.27 -4.11
C LEU A 226 2.23 -12.34 -3.77
N VAL A 227 3.04 -11.47 -4.37
CA VAL A 227 4.49 -11.43 -4.14
C VAL A 227 4.78 -11.03 -2.69
N LEU A 228 5.61 -11.82 -2.00
CA LEU A 228 6.12 -11.53 -0.66
C LEU A 228 7.61 -11.21 -0.73
N ILE A 229 7.99 -10.05 -0.17
CA ILE A 229 9.37 -9.59 -0.01
C ILE A 229 9.68 -9.63 1.49
N SER A 230 10.50 -10.57 1.95
CA SER A 230 10.84 -10.68 3.37
C SER A 230 12.19 -10.03 3.68
N PRO A 231 12.23 -8.82 4.27
CA PRO A 231 13.46 -8.04 4.39
C PRO A 231 14.40 -8.54 5.49
N THR A 232 13.90 -9.31 6.46
CA THR A 232 14.63 -9.70 7.68
C THR A 232 14.74 -11.20 7.90
N SER A 233 14.13 -12.03 7.02
CA SER A 233 14.13 -13.46 7.27
C SER A 233 15.45 -14.12 6.88
N THR A 234 16.08 -14.75 7.88
CA THR A 234 17.26 -15.60 7.74
C THR A 234 16.92 -17.10 7.75
N ALA A 235 15.63 -17.45 7.72
CA ALA A 235 15.19 -18.83 7.87
C ALA A 235 15.56 -19.68 6.65
N VAL A 236 16.47 -20.64 6.85
CA VAL A 236 16.93 -21.61 5.83
C VAL A 236 15.78 -22.47 5.27
N ASN A 237 14.68 -22.61 6.04
CA ASN A 237 13.50 -23.40 5.67
C ASN A 237 12.48 -22.63 4.83
N ILE A 238 12.67 -21.33 4.59
CA ILE A 238 12.03 -20.70 3.45
C ILE A 238 12.94 -21.10 2.28
N ARG A 239 12.72 -22.29 1.73
CA ARG A 239 13.22 -22.68 0.42
C ARG A 239 12.00 -23.13 -0.37
N PRO A 240 11.86 -22.75 -1.65
CA PRO A 240 10.82 -23.26 -2.51
C PRO A 240 11.16 -24.73 -2.85
N GLY A 241 10.93 -25.62 -1.88
CA GLY A 241 11.21 -27.04 -2.01
C GLY A 241 10.07 -27.82 -2.66
N ASN A 242 8.88 -27.24 -2.85
CA ASN A 242 7.70 -27.89 -3.43
C ASN A 242 6.61 -26.90 -3.92
N LEU A 243 6.99 -25.68 -4.31
CA LEU A 243 6.03 -24.62 -4.66
C LEU A 243 6.10 -24.34 -6.16
N THR A 244 5.27 -25.03 -6.94
CA THR A 244 4.93 -24.61 -8.30
C THR A 244 3.99 -23.40 -8.19
N ASP A 245 4.41 -22.27 -8.75
CA ASP A 245 3.61 -21.07 -9.10
C ASP A 245 3.52 -19.89 -8.10
N GLY A 246 4.56 -19.65 -7.29
CA GLY A 246 4.74 -18.38 -6.55
C GLY A 246 6.21 -17.98 -6.43
N GLU A 247 6.58 -16.81 -6.97
CA GLU A 247 7.95 -16.28 -6.89
C GLU A 247 8.14 -15.55 -5.55
N ILE A 248 8.86 -16.19 -4.62
CA ILE A 248 9.33 -15.57 -3.38
C ILE A 248 10.69 -14.96 -3.69
N ILE A 249 10.78 -13.63 -3.70
CA ILE A 249 12.05 -12.93 -3.91
C ILE A 249 12.74 -12.77 -2.55
N TYR A 250 13.84 -13.51 -2.35
CA TYR A 250 14.78 -13.22 -1.28
C TYR A 250 15.64 -12.03 -1.72
N SER A 251 15.59 -10.94 -0.96
CA SER A 251 16.70 -10.00 -0.96
C SER A 251 17.81 -10.60 -0.08
N GLU A 252 18.61 -11.53 -0.63
CA GLU A 252 19.97 -11.66 -0.11
C GLU A 252 20.68 -10.35 -0.47
N PHE A 253 20.87 -9.44 0.50
CA PHE A 253 21.60 -8.18 0.27
C PHE A 253 23.11 -8.39 0.05
N ALA A 254 23.60 -9.63 0.08
CA ALA A 254 25.03 -9.95 -0.01
C ALA A 254 25.63 -9.89 -1.45
N PRO A 255 24.95 -10.30 -2.55
CA PRO A 255 25.58 -10.32 -3.87
C PRO A 255 25.53 -8.97 -4.60
N LEU A 256 24.58 -8.08 -4.29
CA LEU A 256 24.41 -6.81 -5.02
C LEU A 256 25.44 -5.74 -4.65
N ILE A 257 26.05 -5.81 -3.46
CA ILE A 257 27.14 -4.88 -3.07
C ILE A 257 28.41 -5.14 -3.90
N ASN A 258 28.62 -6.37 -4.37
CA ASN A 258 29.77 -6.72 -5.22
C ASN A 258 29.57 -6.38 -6.71
N GLN A 259 28.38 -5.93 -7.10
CA GLN A 259 28.06 -5.54 -8.48
C GLN A 259 27.87 -4.03 -8.66
N LEU A 260 27.92 -3.24 -7.60
CA LEU A 260 28.01 -1.79 -7.71
C LEU A 260 29.42 -1.42 -8.20
N PRO A 261 29.56 -0.49 -9.17
CA PRO A 261 30.86 -0.03 -9.61
C PRO A 261 31.59 0.57 -8.40
N LYS A 262 32.74 -0.03 -8.05
CA LYS A 262 33.64 0.54 -7.06
C LYS A 262 34.14 1.88 -7.59
N LYS A 263 33.93 2.95 -6.83
CA LYS A 263 34.63 4.22 -7.06
C LYS A 263 36.12 4.04 -6.86
#